data_AF-A0A9J7BNC7-F1
#
_entry.id   AF-A0A9J7BNC7-F1
#
_cell.length_a   1.000
_cell.length_b   1.000
_cell.length_c   1.000
_cell.angle_alpha   90.00
_cell.angle_beta   90.00
_cell.angle_gamma   90.00
#
_symmetry.space_group_name_H-M   'P 1'
#
loop_
_entity.id
_entity.type
_entity.pdbx_description
1 polymer ?
#
loop_
_entity_poly.entity_id
_entity_poly.type
_entity_poly.pdbx_seq_one_letter_code
_entity_poly.pdbx_strand_id
1 'polypeptide(L)'
;MGKLNVKNGTPMGNDHLCRRCGWGQCMTGYRESDFVVICTNTNPNFKVPFTMLDCSEFSDRNRPDWEQMQKLAIEVAPRRVATRTPGFSTMTTVQPIRRVADNEDEGEVARIR
;
A
#
# COMPACT_ATOMS: atom_id res chain seq x y z
N MET A 1 19.89 6.41 -23.19
CA MET A 1 18.97 5.25 -23.19
C MET A 1 19.66 4.07 -22.52
N GLY A 2 19.35 3.80 -21.25
CA GLY A 2 19.95 2.69 -20.51
C GLY A 2 19.39 1.35 -20.96
N LYS A 3 20.25 0.36 -21.23
CA LYS A 3 19.86 -1.02 -21.56
C LYS A 3 19.14 -1.64 -20.35
N LEU A 4 17.90 -2.06 -20.58
CA LEU A 4 17.07 -2.76 -19.60
C LEU A 4 17.54 -4.22 -19.53
N ASN A 5 18.27 -4.58 -18.47
CA ASN A 5 18.76 -5.94 -18.28
C ASN A 5 17.68 -6.76 -17.57
N VAL A 6 16.96 -7.59 -18.33
CA VAL A 6 15.97 -8.53 -17.80
C VAL A 6 16.68 -9.86 -17.54
N LYS A 7 16.76 -10.28 -16.27
CA LYS A 7 17.18 -11.64 -15.89
C LYS A 7 15.97 -12.32 -15.25
N ASN A 8 15.61 -13.52 -15.72
CA ASN A 8 14.49 -14.33 -15.22
C ASN A 8 13.09 -13.71 -15.36
N GLY A 9 12.85 -12.90 -16.39
CA GLY A 9 11.53 -12.32 -16.69
C GLY A 9 11.14 -11.11 -15.82
N THR A 10 11.91 -10.79 -14.77
CA THR A 10 11.77 -9.55 -14.01
C THR A 10 12.79 -8.53 -14.52
N PRO A 11 12.40 -7.28 -14.81
CA PRO A 11 13.37 -6.24 -15.13
C PRO A 11 14.24 -5.98 -13.89
N MET A 12 15.42 -6.58 -13.84
CA MET A 12 16.46 -6.27 -12.85
C MET A 12 17.25 -5.07 -13.36
N GLY A 13 16.60 -3.90 -13.30
CA GLY A 13 17.16 -2.63 -13.73
C GLY A 13 17.24 -1.64 -12.58
N ASN A 14 18.43 -1.52 -12.00
CA ASN A 14 19.07 -0.37 -11.33
C ASN A 14 18.34 0.55 -10.33
N ASP A 15 17.04 0.45 -10.11
CA ASP A 15 16.38 1.32 -9.13
C ASP A 15 16.65 0.83 -7.71
N HIS A 16 17.14 1.74 -6.88
CA HIS A 16 17.35 1.47 -5.45
C HIS A 16 16.02 1.08 -4.81
N LEU A 17 15.96 -0.08 -4.14
CA LEU A 17 14.77 -0.52 -3.40
C LEU A 17 14.24 0.57 -2.45
N CYS A 18 15.15 1.33 -1.84
CA CYS A 18 14.83 2.46 -0.97
C CYS A 18 14.01 3.58 -1.63
N ARG A 19 13.97 3.70 -2.97
CA ARG A 19 13.11 4.67 -3.67
C ARG A 19 11.62 4.40 -3.46
N ARG A 20 11.26 3.12 -3.25
CA ARG A 20 9.89 2.68 -2.98
C ARG A 20 9.63 2.46 -1.49
N CYS A 21 10.66 2.58 -0.65
CA CYS A 21 10.53 2.35 0.78
C CYS A 21 9.95 3.60 1.47
N GLY A 22 9.00 3.42 2.39
CA GLY A 22 8.48 4.49 3.24
C GLY A 22 9.55 5.10 4.16
N TRP A 23 10.58 4.32 4.50
CA TRP A 23 11.71 4.72 5.34
C TRP A 23 12.93 5.24 4.56
N GLY A 24 12.85 5.27 3.22
CA GLY A 24 13.96 5.68 2.38
C GLY A 24 13.89 7.17 2.05
N GLN A 25 14.83 7.96 2.53
CA GLN A 25 15.02 9.33 2.06
C GLN A 25 16.02 9.34 0.90
N CYS A 26 15.52 9.60 -0.32
CA CYS A 26 16.34 9.67 -1.53
C CYS A 26 16.50 11.14 -1.97
N MET A 27 17.73 11.61 -2.09
CA MET A 27 18.07 12.95 -2.58
C MET A 27 18.86 12.83 -3.88
N THR A 28 18.47 13.59 -4.90
CA THR A 28 19.14 13.61 -6.21
C THR A 28 19.59 15.04 -6.51
N GLY A 29 20.87 15.23 -6.83
CA GLY A 29 21.45 16.50 -7.24
C GLY A 29 21.26 16.77 -8.74
N TYR A 30 21.90 17.83 -9.22
CA TYR A 30 21.84 18.20 -10.65
C TYR A 30 22.64 17.27 -11.55
N ARG A 31 23.68 16.64 -11.01
CA ARG A 31 24.47 15.63 -11.73
C ARG A 31 23.87 14.26 -11.50
N GLU A 32 23.93 13.40 -12.52
CA GLU A 32 23.48 12.01 -12.41
C GLU A 32 24.26 11.20 -11.36
N SER A 33 25.51 11.61 -11.05
CA SER A 33 26.34 11.03 -10.00
C SER A 33 25.87 11.37 -8.58
N ASP A 34 25.10 12.45 -8.44
CA ASP A 34 24.75 13.00 -7.14
C ASP A 34 23.46 12.34 -6.68
N PHE A 35 23.55 11.12 -6.18
CA PHE A 35 22.43 10.39 -5.61
C PHE A 35 22.77 9.88 -4.21
N VAL A 36 21.98 10.28 -3.22
CA VAL A 36 22.17 9.91 -1.82
C VAL A 36 20.90 9.28 -1.29
N VAL A 37 21.04 8.11 -0.67
CA VAL A 37 19.96 7.40 0.02
C VAL A 37 20.28 7.32 1.50
N ILE A 38 19.34 7.71 2.34
CA ILE A 38 19.40 7.59 3.80
C ILE A 38 18.27 6.68 4.26
N CYS A 39 18.60 5.68 5.06
CA CYS A 39 17.61 4.85 5.75
C CYS A 39 17.27 5.51 7.09
N THR A 40 15.99 5.80 7.34
CA THR A 40 15.52 6.42 8.59
C THR A 40 14.98 5.41 9.60
N ASN A 41 14.90 4.12 9.23
CA ASN A 41 14.41 3.06 10.12
C ASN A 41 15.46 2.54 11.12
N THR A 42 16.70 3.01 11.00
CA THR A 42 17.82 2.62 11.86
C THR A 42 18.24 3.79 12.72
N ASN A 43 18.62 3.52 13.97
CA ASN A 43 19.17 4.53 14.87
C ASN A 43 20.65 4.20 15.19
N PRO A 44 21.62 5.03 14.76
CA PRO A 44 21.47 6.27 13.98
C PRO A 44 21.13 6.02 12.50
N ASN A 45 20.55 7.02 11.84
CA ASN A 45 20.29 6.98 10.40
C ASN A 45 21.60 6.75 9.65
N PHE A 46 21.63 5.78 8.73
CA PHE A 46 22.82 5.50 7.92
C PHE A 46 22.57 5.80 6.44
N LYS A 47 23.65 6.18 5.76
CA LYS A 47 23.67 6.34 4.31
C LYS A 47 23.84 4.97 3.67
N VAL A 48 22.96 4.61 2.75
CA VAL A 48 23.06 3.36 1.98
C VAL A 48 24.00 3.62 0.78
N PRO A 49 25.20 3.02 0.74
CA PRO A 49 26.19 3.37 -0.28
C PRO A 49 26.02 2.61 -1.61
N PHE A 50 25.09 1.66 -1.70
CA PHE A 50 24.86 0.81 -2.86
C PHE A 50 23.37 0.65 -3.20
N THR A 51 23.09 0.10 -4.38
CA THR A 51 21.75 -0.32 -4.80
C THR A 51 21.32 -1.55 -4.00
N MET A 52 20.45 -1.36 -3.01
CA MET A 52 19.83 -2.45 -2.25
C MET A 52 18.93 -3.28 -3.17
N LEU A 53 19.21 -4.58 -3.25
CA LEU A 53 18.35 -5.55 -3.94
C LEU A 53 17.23 -6.05 -3.03
N ASP A 54 17.55 -6.30 -1.76
CA ASP A 54 16.65 -6.85 -0.76
C ASP A 54 16.89 -6.17 0.61
N CYS A 55 15.82 -6.01 1.39
CA CYS A 55 15.84 -5.39 2.71
C CYS A 55 14.76 -6.03 3.58
N SER A 56 15.16 -6.56 4.74
CA SER A 56 14.25 -7.25 5.66
C SER A 56 13.11 -6.35 6.16
N GLU A 57 13.38 -5.07 6.35
CA GLU A 57 12.42 -4.08 6.86
C GLU A 57 11.90 -3.16 5.75
N PHE A 58 11.79 -3.69 4.52
CA PHE A 58 11.22 -2.95 3.41
C PHE A 58 9.72 -2.72 3.64
N SER A 59 9.32 -1.45 3.73
CA SER A 59 7.91 -1.05 3.75
C SER A 59 7.59 -0.28 2.48
N ASP A 60 6.73 -0.82 1.62
CA ASP A 60 6.36 -0.15 0.36
C ASP A 60 5.49 1.09 0.64
N ARG A 61 6.00 2.27 0.26
CA ARG A 61 5.27 3.55 0.40
C ARG A 61 3.99 3.60 -0.43
N ASN A 62 3.91 2.80 -1.49
CA ASN A 62 2.74 2.75 -2.36
C ASN A 62 1.68 1.76 -1.85
N ARG A 63 1.96 1.03 -0.76
CA ARG A 63 0.98 0.15 -0.14
C ARG A 63 -0.09 1.00 0.54
N PRO A 64 -1.38 0.86 0.16
CA PRO A 64 -2.43 1.63 0.79
C PRO A 64 -2.68 1.15 2.22
N ASP A 65 -3.04 2.09 3.08
CA ASP A 65 -3.51 1.79 4.42
C ASP A 65 -4.94 1.24 4.42
N TRP A 66 -5.39 0.64 5.52
CA TRP A 66 -6.73 0.09 5.67
C TRP A 66 -7.83 1.11 5.34
N GLU A 67 -7.71 2.33 5.86
CA GLU A 67 -8.68 3.39 5.58
C GLU A 67 -8.70 3.81 4.10
N GLN A 68 -7.53 3.80 3.46
CA GLN A 68 -7.41 4.09 2.03
C GLN A 68 -8.03 2.98 1.19
N MET A 69 -7.84 1.72 1.60
CA MET A 69 -8.48 0.56 0.98
C MET A 69 -10.00 0.62 1.13
N GLN A 70 -10.51 0.99 2.30
CA GLN A 70 -11.94 1.13 2.54
C GLN A 70 -12.57 2.21 1.65
N LYS A 71 -11.89 3.35 1.43
CA LYS A 71 -12.35 4.41 0.51
C LYS A 71 -12.35 3.97 -0.96
N LEU A 72 -11.46 3.06 -1.33
CA LEU A 72 -11.39 2.49 -2.68
C LEU A 72 -12.34 1.30 -2.89
N ALA A 73 -12.92 0.76 -1.81
CA ALA A 73 -13.75 -0.42 -1.88
C ALA A 73 -15.05 -0.13 -2.64
N ILE A 74 -15.33 -0.94 -3.67
CA ILE A 74 -16.61 -0.89 -4.39
C ILE A 74 -17.63 -1.66 -3.57
N GLU A 75 -18.61 -0.95 -3.00
CA GLU A 75 -19.79 -1.58 -2.39
C GLU A 75 -20.68 -2.19 -3.49
N VAL A 76 -20.49 -3.48 -3.76
CA VAL A 76 -21.41 -4.22 -4.65
C VAL A 76 -22.66 -4.57 -3.84
N ALA A 77 -23.64 -3.67 -3.85
CA ALA A 77 -24.97 -4.02 -3.39
C ALA A 77 -25.51 -5.15 -4.29
N PRO A 78 -26.08 -6.23 -3.73
CA PRO A 78 -26.79 -7.23 -4.51
C PRO A 78 -28.09 -6.61 -5.04
N ARG A 79 -27.98 -5.77 -6.06
CA ARG A 79 -29.12 -5.28 -6.81
C ARG A 79 -29.62 -6.50 -7.58
N ARG A 80 -30.75 -7.05 -7.13
CA ARG A 80 -31.42 -8.26 -7.63
C ARG A 80 -30.93 -8.60 -9.03
N VAL A 81 -30.00 -9.54 -9.12
CA VAL A 81 -29.65 -10.15 -10.40
C VAL A 81 -30.99 -10.60 -10.96
N ALA A 82 -31.40 -10.02 -12.09
CA ALA A 82 -32.58 -10.50 -12.79
C ALA A 82 -32.43 -12.02 -12.87
N THR A 83 -33.46 -12.76 -12.49
CA THR A 83 -33.49 -14.23 -12.31
C THR A 83 -33.01 -15.02 -13.55
N ARG A 84 -32.62 -14.33 -14.62
CA ARG A 84 -32.13 -14.85 -15.90
C ARG A 84 -30.88 -14.10 -16.35
N THR A 85 -29.78 -14.18 -15.58
CA THR A 85 -28.46 -13.88 -16.16
C THR A 85 -27.98 -15.17 -16.84
N PRO A 86 -28.01 -15.28 -18.18
CA PRO A 86 -27.60 -16.51 -18.86
C PRO A 86 -26.12 -16.79 -18.53
N GLY A 87 -25.83 -17.99 -18.02
CA GLY A 87 -24.47 -18.45 -17.71
C GLY A 87 -24.03 -18.35 -16.24
N PHE A 88 -24.80 -17.74 -15.33
CA PHE A 88 -24.50 -17.72 -13.89
C PHE A 88 -25.63 -18.40 -13.09
N SER A 89 -25.35 -19.57 -12.51
CA SER A 89 -26.29 -20.28 -11.64
C SER A 89 -26.34 -19.63 -10.26
N THR A 90 -27.47 -19.00 -9.92
CA THR A 90 -27.72 -18.45 -8.58
C THR A 90 -28.01 -19.57 -7.58
N MET A 91 -27.00 -20.28 -7.10
CA MET A 91 -27.18 -21.27 -6.01
C MET A 91 -27.19 -20.65 -4.61
N THR A 92 -26.82 -19.37 -4.45
CA THR A 92 -26.70 -18.75 -3.13
C THR A 92 -27.51 -17.47 -3.06
N THR A 93 -28.53 -17.45 -2.22
CA THR A 93 -29.28 -16.23 -1.89
C THR A 93 -28.34 -15.25 -1.19
N VAL A 94 -28.03 -14.14 -1.86
CA VAL A 94 -27.20 -13.09 -1.26
C VAL A 94 -28.01 -12.43 -0.15
N GLN A 95 -27.60 -12.62 1.10
CA GLN A 95 -28.20 -11.90 2.22
C GLN A 95 -27.66 -10.45 2.25
N PRO A 96 -28.53 -9.44 2.40
CA PRO A 96 -28.08 -8.06 2.52
C PRO A 96 -27.32 -7.87 3.84
N ILE A 97 -26.13 -7.29 3.74
CA ILE A 97 -25.35 -6.87 4.92
C ILE A 97 -26.14 -5.77 5.65
N ARG A 98 -26.51 -6.02 6.91
CA ARG A 98 -27.10 -5.00 7.79
C ARG A 98 -26.00 -3.99 8.15
N ARG A 99 -26.14 -2.74 7.71
CA ARG A 99 -25.28 -1.65 8.19
C ARG A 99 -25.54 -1.47 9.69
N VAL A 100 -24.53 -1.71 10.52
CA VAL A 100 -24.55 -1.30 11.93
C VAL A 100 -24.40 0.21 11.90
N ALA A 101 -25.41 0.93 12.42
CA ALA A 101 -25.31 2.36 12.60
C ALA A 101 -24.27 2.62 13.69
N ASP A 102 -23.26 3.42 13.38
CA ASP A 102 -22.31 3.93 14.36
C ASP A 102 -23.11 4.83 15.33
N ASN A 103 -23.38 4.32 16.53
CA ASN A 103 -23.83 5.17 17.63
C ASN A 103 -22.57 5.88 18.17
N GLU A 104 -22.42 7.14 17.79
CA GLU A 104 -21.52 8.08 18.46
C GLU A 104 -22.11 8.41 19.84
N ASP A 105 -21.84 7.57 20.85
CA ASP A 105 -22.14 7.92 22.24
C ASP A 105 -20.94 8.63 22.88
N GLU A 106 -21.21 9.85 23.29
CA GLU A 106 -20.33 10.88 23.79
C GLU A 106 -19.55 10.46 25.05
N GLY A 107 -18.29 10.86 25.13
CA GLY A 107 -17.41 10.60 26.26
C GLY A 107 -17.92 11.24 27.56
N GLU A 108 -18.36 10.41 28.50
CA GLU A 108 -18.61 10.79 29.89
C GLU A 108 -17.26 11.04 30.60
N VAL A 109 -16.92 12.33 30.78
CA VAL A 109 -15.75 12.74 31.57
C VAL A 109 -16.07 12.56 33.05
N ALA A 110 -15.55 11.48 33.65
CA ALA A 110 -15.64 11.22 35.08
C ALA A 110 -14.95 12.34 35.89
N ARG A 111 -15.73 13.13 36.62
CA ARG A 111 -15.23 14.01 37.70
C ARG A 111 -14.85 13.14 38.90
N ILE A 112 -13.55 13.07 39.20
CA ILE A 112 -13.03 12.55 40.46
C ILE A 112 -13.28 13.60 41.55
N ARG A 113 -13.75 13.10 42.69
CA ARG A 113 -14.18 13.82 43.89
C ARG A 113 -13.01 14.28 44.74
#